data_AF-A0A7S0JBB9-F1
#
_entry.id   AF-A0A7S0JBB9-F1
#
_cell.length_a   1.000
_cell.length_b   1.000
_cell.length_c   1.000
_cell.angle_alpha   90.00
_cell.angle_beta   90.00
_cell.angle_gamma   90.00
#
_symmetry.space_group_name_H-M   'P 1'
#
loop_
_entity.id
_entity.type
_entity.pdbx_description
1 polymer ?
#
loop_
_entity_poly.entity_id
_entity_poly.type
_entity_poly.pdbx_seq_one_letter_code
_entity_poly.pdbx_strand_id
1 'polypeptide(L)'
;MPSTIPSGWREVHSPSGTYYHCVATGQTSWTLPHQGVRAPVAPKSRALTFRSAKSGKEQMSRALVPMGPPPSNTISSITEGARTHGAEGARAVAQAQASAQADVTAGQAAVSASAAVTEANAAADARAAAEERARLASDELCEAQNIAEQMQSARDRLHAECAAAAGKKAATEAEAATAANAV
;
A
#
# COMPACT_ATOMS: atom_id res chain seq x y z
N MET A 1 6.84 -12.08 36.87
CA MET A 1 8.06 -11.96 36.03
C MET A 1 7.60 -11.53 34.65
N PRO A 2 7.91 -10.31 34.17
CA PRO A 2 7.42 -9.82 32.88
C PRO A 2 8.05 -10.62 31.73
N SER A 3 7.22 -11.34 30.98
CA SER A 3 7.61 -12.09 29.78
C SER A 3 8.13 -11.12 28.72
N THR A 4 9.45 -11.06 28.56
CA THR A 4 10.07 -10.10 27.64
C THR A 4 10.09 -10.69 26.24
N ILE A 5 9.12 -10.28 25.42
CA ILE A 5 8.97 -10.69 24.02
C ILE A 5 10.22 -10.26 23.23
N PRO A 6 10.84 -11.13 22.41
CA PRO A 6 11.98 -10.77 21.57
C PRO A 6 11.66 -9.64 20.57
N SER A 7 12.66 -8.81 20.26
CA SER A 7 12.51 -7.73 19.28
C SER A 7 12.06 -8.26 17.91
N GLY A 8 11.05 -7.61 17.32
CA GLY A 8 10.44 -8.02 16.06
C GLY A 8 9.23 -8.97 16.19
N TRP A 9 8.93 -9.44 17.40
CA TRP A 9 7.69 -10.17 17.70
C TRP A 9 6.69 -9.26 18.41
N ARG A 10 5.41 -9.43 18.10
CA ARG A 10 4.30 -8.75 18.79
C ARG A 10 3.28 -9.76 19.27
N GLU A 11 2.66 -9.48 20.40
CA GLU A 11 1.55 -10.27 20.94
C GLU A 11 0.24 -9.83 20.30
N VAL A 12 -0.57 -10.79 19.88
CA VAL A 12 -1.88 -10.57 19.27
C VAL A 12 -2.92 -11.39 20.00
N HIS A 13 -3.95 -10.72 20.49
CA HIS A 13 -5.07 -11.33 21.17
C HIS A 13 -6.17 -11.66 20.17
N SER A 14 -6.64 -12.90 20.17
CA SER A 14 -7.76 -13.36 19.36
C SER A 14 -8.81 -14.06 20.22
N PRO A 15 -10.05 -14.22 19.74
CA PRO A 15 -11.09 -14.94 20.48
C PRO A 15 -10.73 -16.38 20.84
N SER A 16 -9.79 -17.00 20.12
CA SER A 16 -9.27 -18.35 20.37
C SER A 16 -8.05 -18.40 21.28
N GLY A 17 -7.54 -17.25 21.73
CA GLY A 17 -6.37 -17.12 22.60
C GLY A 17 -5.33 -16.13 22.09
N THR A 18 -4.22 -16.05 22.80
CA THR A 18 -3.10 -15.17 22.47
C THR A 18 -2.08 -15.90 21.58
N TYR A 19 -1.67 -15.26 20.48
CA TYR A 19 -0.59 -15.74 19.62
C TYR A 19 0.44 -14.64 19.35
N TYR A 20 1.66 -15.03 18.98
CA TYR A 20 2.76 -14.12 18.70
C TYR A 20 3.00 -14.03 17.19
N HIS A 21 3.10 -12.82 16.67
CA HIS A 21 3.35 -12.55 15.26
C HIS A 21 4.71 -11.88 15.08
N CYS A 22 5.56 -12.46 14.23
CA CYS A 22 6.85 -11.89 13.86
C CYS A 22 6.66 -10.90 12.70
N VAL A 23 6.82 -9.61 12.97
CA VAL A 23 6.66 -8.55 11.96
C VAL A 23 7.74 -8.65 10.88
N ALA A 24 8.94 -9.12 11.24
CA ALA A 24 10.05 -9.24 10.31
C ALA A 24 9.86 -10.33 9.23
N THR A 25 9.14 -11.40 9.55
CA THR A 25 9.01 -12.59 8.67
C THR A 25 7.58 -12.92 8.26
N GLY A 26 6.58 -12.34 8.93
CA GLY A 26 5.17 -12.69 8.76
C GLY A 26 4.78 -14.04 9.39
N GLN A 27 5.64 -14.64 10.20
CA GLN A 27 5.34 -15.92 10.88
C GLN A 27 4.50 -15.72 12.14
N THR A 28 3.65 -16.70 12.45
CA THR A 28 2.86 -16.75 13.69
C THR A 28 3.24 -17.97 14.53
N SER A 29 3.20 -17.82 15.86
CA SER A 29 3.48 -18.89 16.82
C SER A 29 2.51 -18.81 18.00
N TRP A 30 2.01 -19.96 18.45
CA TRP A 30 1.20 -20.08 19.66
C TRP A 30 2.05 -20.15 20.94
N THR A 31 3.36 -20.40 20.81
CA THR A 31 4.31 -20.46 21.93
C THR A 31 5.17 -19.20 21.93
N LEU A 32 5.39 -18.62 23.13
CA LEU A 32 6.25 -17.46 23.32
C LEU A 32 7.68 -17.82 22.87
N PRO A 33 8.25 -17.12 21.88
CA PRO A 33 9.65 -17.35 21.50
C PRO A 33 10.54 -16.88 22.64
N HIS A 34 11.37 -17.78 23.17
CA HIS A 34 12.30 -17.47 24.25
C HIS A 34 13.43 -16.58 23.71
N GLN A 35 13.91 -15.64 24.54
CA GLN A 35 15.08 -14.82 24.23
C GLN A 35 16.27 -15.75 23.91
N GLY A 36 16.66 -15.78 22.64
CA GLY A 36 17.69 -16.68 22.14
C GLY A 36 17.35 -17.31 20.79
N VAL A 37 16.05 -17.38 20.43
CA VAL A 37 15.65 -17.72 19.07
C VAL A 37 15.83 -16.47 18.21
N ARG A 38 17.04 -16.32 17.65
CA ARG A 38 17.35 -15.32 16.63
C ARG A 38 16.29 -15.45 15.54
N ALA A 39 15.55 -14.38 15.26
CA ALA A 39 14.55 -14.35 14.21
C ALA A 39 15.18 -14.94 12.94
N PRO A 40 14.56 -15.95 12.29
CA PRO A 40 15.09 -16.48 11.05
C PRO A 40 15.20 -15.30 10.09
N VAL A 41 16.43 -14.96 9.72
CA VAL A 41 16.70 -13.93 8.71
C VAL A 41 15.93 -14.36 7.48
N ALA A 42 14.90 -13.60 7.12
CA ALA A 42 14.04 -13.92 6.00
C ALA A 42 14.95 -14.16 4.78
N PRO A 43 14.96 -15.36 4.17
CA PRO A 43 15.54 -15.48 2.84
C PRO A 43 14.73 -14.54 1.96
N LYS A 44 15.40 -13.55 1.34
CA LYS A 44 14.81 -12.63 0.37
C LYS A 44 13.91 -13.46 -0.55
N SER A 45 12.60 -13.27 -0.40
CA SER A 45 11.60 -14.13 -0.99
C SER A 45 11.83 -14.23 -2.50
N ARG A 46 12.30 -15.40 -2.96
CA ARG A 46 12.05 -15.84 -4.33
C ARG A 46 10.54 -16.03 -4.37
N ALA A 47 9.85 -15.07 -4.99
CA ALA A 47 8.42 -15.12 -5.21
C ALA A 47 8.04 -16.49 -5.79
N LEU A 48 7.47 -17.35 -4.96
CA LEU A 48 6.74 -18.51 -5.43
C LEU A 48 5.45 -17.97 -6.03
N THR A 49 5.49 -17.66 -7.32
CA THR A 49 4.30 -17.41 -8.11
C THR A 49 3.46 -18.69 -8.10
N PHE A 50 2.48 -18.75 -7.20
CA PHE A 50 1.36 -19.67 -7.34
C PHE A 50 0.62 -19.27 -8.61
N ARG A 51 0.85 -20.00 -9.70
CA ARG A 51 -0.03 -19.91 -10.87
C ARG A 51 -1.34 -20.57 -10.48
N SER A 52 -2.30 -19.71 -10.12
CA SER A 52 -3.72 -20.06 -10.00
C SER A 52 -4.21 -20.55 -11.37
N ALA A 53 -4.27 -21.88 -11.53
CA ALA A 53 -5.03 -22.51 -12.59
C ALA A 53 -6.44 -22.76 -12.07
N LYS A 54 -7.39 -22.04 -12.68
CA LYS A 54 -8.82 -22.22 -12.49
C LYS A 54 -9.24 -23.52 -13.17
N SER A 55 -9.73 -24.50 -12.42
CA SER A 55 -10.77 -25.47 -12.80
C SER A 55 -10.64 -26.78 -12.02
N GLY A 56 -11.77 -27.28 -11.53
CA GLY A 56 -11.98 -28.72 -11.39
C GLY A 56 -11.84 -29.26 -9.97
N LYS A 57 -13.00 -29.62 -9.40
CA LYS A 57 -13.22 -30.60 -8.33
C LYS A 57 -12.01 -31.50 -8.09
N GLU A 58 -11.43 -31.48 -6.89
CA GLU A 58 -10.96 -32.72 -6.27
C GLU A 58 -10.80 -32.58 -4.75
N GLN A 59 -11.47 -33.54 -4.12
CA GLN A 59 -11.43 -34.01 -2.74
C GLN A 59 -10.27 -33.50 -1.85
N MET A 60 -10.66 -32.90 -0.72
CA MET A 60 -9.81 -32.80 0.46
C MET A 60 -9.67 -34.17 1.11
N SER A 61 -8.62 -34.90 0.75
CA SER A 61 -8.13 -36.04 1.53
C SER A 61 -6.92 -35.58 2.33
N ARG A 62 -7.12 -35.40 3.64
CA ARG A 62 -6.10 -35.15 4.65
C ARG A 62 -5.12 -36.34 4.70
N ALA A 63 -4.06 -36.29 3.91
CA ALA A 63 -2.98 -37.27 3.97
C ALA A 63 -1.94 -36.84 5.02
N LEU A 64 -1.86 -37.61 6.10
CA LEU A 64 -0.68 -37.70 6.95
C LEU A 64 0.55 -37.88 6.06
N VAL A 65 1.59 -37.08 6.26
CA VAL A 65 2.89 -37.28 5.62
C VAL A 65 3.72 -38.21 6.52
N PRO A 66 3.92 -39.50 6.18
CA PRO A 66 5.00 -40.27 6.77
C PRO A 66 6.34 -39.87 6.12
N MET A 67 7.29 -39.44 6.95
CA MET A 67 8.70 -39.28 6.57
C MET A 67 9.28 -40.65 6.16
N GLY A 68 9.57 -40.83 4.87
CA GLY A 68 10.35 -41.96 4.35
C GLY A 68 11.80 -41.56 4.03
N PRO A 69 12.77 -42.48 4.10
CA PRO A 69 14.20 -42.20 3.87
C PRO A 69 14.54 -42.02 2.38
N PRO A 70 15.69 -41.40 2.03
CA PRO A 70 16.00 -40.98 0.66
C PRO A 70 16.25 -42.16 -0.30
N PRO A 71 16.00 -41.99 -1.61
CA PRO A 71 16.22 -43.04 -2.59
C PRO A 71 17.71 -43.31 -2.82
N SER A 72 18.03 -44.61 -2.88
CA SER A 72 19.31 -45.16 -3.31
C SER A 72 19.55 -44.85 -4.79
N ASN A 73 20.75 -44.36 -5.10
CA ASN A 73 21.16 -44.02 -6.46
C ASN A 73 21.52 -45.31 -7.22
N THR A 74 20.63 -45.79 -8.08
CA THR A 74 20.95 -46.84 -9.06
C THR A 74 21.37 -46.17 -10.36
N ILE A 75 22.67 -45.96 -10.54
CA ILE A 75 23.23 -45.64 -11.86
C ILE A 75 23.38 -46.97 -12.60
N SER A 76 22.43 -47.28 -13.48
CA SER A 76 22.56 -48.35 -14.47
C SER A 76 22.78 -47.73 -15.85
N SER A 77 24.02 -47.82 -16.30
CA SER A 77 24.46 -48.21 -17.64
C SER A 77 23.56 -47.86 -18.82
N ILE A 78 23.92 -46.80 -19.55
CA ILE A 78 23.69 -46.73 -21.00
C ILE A 78 24.94 -46.11 -21.63
N THR A 79 25.81 -46.96 -22.17
CA THR A 79 26.92 -46.56 -23.05
C THR A 79 26.69 -47.29 -24.36
N GLU A 80 25.98 -46.67 -25.29
CA GLU A 80 25.86 -47.21 -26.65
C GLU A 80 25.48 -46.12 -27.64
N GLY A 81 26.26 -46.01 -28.73
CA GLY A 81 25.78 -45.39 -29.97
C GLY A 81 26.29 -43.99 -30.34
N ALA A 82 27.56 -43.66 -30.12
CA ALA A 82 28.17 -42.47 -30.75
C ALA A 82 28.92 -42.84 -32.04
N ARG A 83 28.23 -42.82 -33.18
CA ARG A 83 28.86 -42.47 -34.47
C ARG A 83 27.80 -42.21 -35.55
N THR A 84 27.98 -41.06 -36.24
CA THR A 84 27.35 -40.59 -37.50
C THR A 84 26.18 -39.60 -37.48
N HIS A 85 26.14 -38.53 -36.67
CA HIS A 85 25.31 -37.33 -37.00
C HIS A 85 25.96 -36.00 -36.53
N GLY A 86 27.16 -35.67 -36.99
CA GLY A 86 27.88 -34.43 -36.59
C GLY A 86 27.24 -33.12 -37.09
N ALA A 87 26.52 -33.15 -38.21
CA ALA A 87 25.87 -31.95 -38.76
C ALA A 87 24.44 -31.75 -38.20
N GLU A 88 23.72 -32.83 -37.91
CA GLU A 88 22.33 -32.77 -37.45
C GLU A 88 22.24 -32.49 -35.94
N GLY A 89 23.17 -33.01 -35.14
CA GLY A 89 23.30 -32.67 -33.72
C GLY A 89 23.62 -31.18 -33.50
N ALA A 90 24.49 -30.60 -34.32
CA ALA A 90 24.80 -29.17 -34.27
C ALA A 90 23.56 -28.31 -34.61
N ARG A 91 22.75 -28.75 -35.59
CA ARG A 91 21.49 -28.08 -35.96
C ARG A 91 20.43 -28.19 -34.87
N ALA A 92 20.32 -29.35 -34.21
CA ALA A 92 19.42 -29.56 -33.08
C ALA A 92 19.82 -28.71 -31.87
N VAL A 93 21.11 -28.60 -31.55
CA VAL A 93 21.62 -27.73 -30.47
C VAL A 93 21.37 -26.25 -30.79
N ALA A 94 21.63 -25.80 -32.03
CA ALA A 94 21.34 -24.42 -32.43
C ALA A 94 19.84 -24.10 -32.40
N GLN A 95 18.99 -25.04 -32.80
CA GLN A 95 17.54 -24.89 -32.72
C GLN A 95 17.03 -24.87 -31.28
N ALA A 96 17.57 -25.71 -30.39
CA ALA A 96 17.24 -25.68 -28.96
C ALA A 96 17.71 -24.38 -28.28
N GLN A 97 18.88 -23.87 -28.65
CA GLN A 97 19.38 -22.57 -28.18
C GLN A 97 18.49 -21.41 -28.68
N ALA A 98 18.05 -21.45 -29.94
CA ALA A 98 17.14 -20.44 -30.48
C ALA A 98 15.77 -20.44 -29.78
N SER A 99 15.20 -21.63 -29.51
CA SER A 99 13.95 -21.74 -28.74
C SER A 99 14.10 -21.24 -27.31
N ALA A 100 15.18 -21.59 -26.62
CA ALA A 100 15.44 -21.11 -25.26
C ALA A 100 15.62 -19.58 -25.21
N GLN A 101 16.24 -19.00 -26.23
CA GLN A 101 16.41 -17.55 -26.32
C GLN A 101 15.09 -16.82 -26.64
N ALA A 102 14.20 -17.44 -27.41
CA ALA A 102 12.84 -16.95 -27.62
C ALA A 102 12.02 -16.97 -26.32
N ASP A 103 12.11 -18.04 -25.53
CA ASP A 103 11.42 -18.16 -24.23
C ASP A 103 11.92 -17.12 -23.21
N VAL A 104 13.24 -16.87 -23.16
CA VAL A 104 13.82 -15.81 -22.32
C VAL A 104 13.32 -14.44 -22.74
N THR A 105 13.26 -14.16 -24.05
CA THR A 105 12.79 -12.88 -24.58
C THR A 105 11.30 -12.67 -24.26
N ALA A 106 10.47 -13.71 -24.43
CA ALA A 106 9.06 -13.67 -24.06
C ALA A 106 8.87 -13.46 -22.55
N GLY A 107 9.69 -14.10 -21.71
CA GLY A 107 9.70 -13.90 -20.26
C GLY A 107 10.08 -12.47 -19.87
N GLN A 108 11.11 -11.89 -20.49
CA GLN A 108 11.53 -10.51 -20.27
C GLN A 108 10.45 -9.50 -20.71
N ALA A 109 9.77 -9.76 -21.82
CA ALA A 109 8.65 -8.94 -22.28
C ALA A 109 7.48 -8.98 -21.28
N ALA A 110 7.14 -10.16 -20.74
CA ALA A 110 6.09 -10.31 -19.74
C ALA A 110 6.40 -9.58 -18.43
N VAL A 111 7.66 -9.64 -17.96
CA VAL A 111 8.10 -8.89 -16.76
C VAL A 111 8.03 -7.38 -17.00
N SER A 112 8.47 -6.91 -18.17
CA SER A 112 8.42 -5.50 -18.53
C SER A 112 6.98 -4.99 -18.62
N ALA A 113 6.07 -5.79 -19.20
CA ALA A 113 4.65 -5.48 -19.24
C ALA A 113 4.02 -5.43 -17.84
N SER A 114 4.38 -6.37 -16.96
CA SER A 114 3.89 -6.36 -15.57
C SER A 114 4.36 -5.12 -14.81
N ALA A 115 5.62 -4.69 -15.00
CA ALA A 115 6.15 -3.49 -14.39
C ALA A 115 5.41 -2.23 -14.88
N ALA A 116 5.17 -2.14 -16.19
CA ALA A 116 4.41 -1.04 -16.78
C ALA A 116 2.97 -0.95 -16.24
N VAL A 117 2.30 -2.09 -16.03
CA VAL A 117 0.96 -2.11 -15.41
C VAL A 117 1.00 -1.66 -13.96
N THR A 118 1.99 -2.09 -13.17
CA THR A 118 2.15 -1.62 -11.78
C THR A 118 2.41 -0.12 -11.73
N GLU A 119 3.25 0.40 -12.62
CA GLU A 119 3.52 1.84 -12.72
C GLU A 119 2.28 2.63 -13.13
N ALA A 120 1.52 2.14 -14.11
CA ALA A 120 0.27 2.74 -14.54
C ALA A 120 -0.78 2.79 -13.41
N ASN A 121 -0.90 1.71 -12.63
CA ASN A 121 -1.80 1.67 -11.48
C ASN A 121 -1.36 2.65 -10.39
N ALA A 122 -0.06 2.69 -10.07
CA ALA A 122 0.46 3.66 -9.10
C ALA A 122 0.24 5.11 -9.55
N ALA A 123 0.37 5.39 -10.85
CA ALA A 123 0.08 6.70 -11.42
C ALA A 123 -1.42 7.04 -11.34
N ALA A 124 -2.31 6.06 -11.54
CA ALA A 124 -3.75 6.25 -11.39
C ALA A 124 -4.12 6.55 -9.91
N ASP A 125 -3.56 5.79 -8.96
CA ASP A 125 -3.76 6.01 -7.53
C ASP A 125 -3.24 7.40 -7.10
N ALA A 126 -2.09 7.81 -7.63
CA ALA A 126 -1.54 9.14 -7.37
C ALA A 126 -2.43 10.27 -7.91
N ARG A 127 -3.04 10.08 -9.09
CA ARG A 127 -4.01 11.04 -9.65
C ARG A 127 -5.28 11.12 -8.81
N ALA A 128 -5.84 9.98 -8.40
CA ALA A 128 -7.01 9.95 -7.52
C ALA A 128 -6.73 10.63 -6.17
N ALA A 129 -5.55 10.39 -5.59
CA ALA A 129 -5.13 11.08 -4.36
C ALA A 129 -4.94 12.60 -4.56
N ALA A 130 -4.46 13.03 -5.73
CA ALA A 130 -4.33 14.44 -6.06
C ALA A 130 -5.69 15.12 -6.23
N GLU A 131 -6.65 14.44 -6.87
CA GLU A 131 -8.02 14.91 -7.03
C GLU A 131 -8.73 15.09 -5.68
N GLU A 132 -8.62 14.12 -4.77
CA GLU A 132 -9.24 14.27 -3.43
C GLU A 132 -8.60 15.39 -2.62
N ARG A 133 -7.27 15.57 -2.72
CA ARG A 133 -6.60 16.74 -2.11
C ARG A 133 -7.09 18.06 -2.71
N ALA A 134 -7.31 18.11 -4.02
CA ALA A 134 -7.86 19.30 -4.67
C ALA A 134 -9.30 19.58 -4.22
N ARG A 135 -10.11 18.53 -4.00
CA ARG A 135 -11.47 18.67 -3.46
C ARG A 135 -11.46 19.25 -2.05
N LEU A 136 -10.64 18.69 -1.15
CA LEU A 136 -10.49 19.21 0.22
C LEU A 136 -9.99 20.65 0.24
N ALA A 137 -9.00 20.99 -0.59
CA ALA A 137 -8.50 22.36 -0.71
C ALA A 137 -9.59 23.34 -1.22
N SER A 138 -10.46 22.88 -2.12
CA SER A 138 -11.60 23.68 -2.59
C SER A 138 -12.63 23.90 -1.49
N ASP A 139 -12.92 22.87 -0.68
CA ASP A 139 -13.84 22.98 0.46
C ASP A 139 -13.29 23.97 1.50
N GLU A 140 -12.00 23.90 1.83
CA GLU A 140 -11.33 24.85 2.73
C GLU A 140 -11.34 26.29 2.20
N LEU A 141 -11.13 26.50 0.89
CA LEU A 141 -11.22 27.83 0.28
C LEU A 141 -12.65 28.40 0.33
N CYS A 142 -13.67 27.56 0.13
CA CYS A 142 -15.06 27.95 0.24
C CYS A 142 -15.41 28.39 1.66
N GLU A 143 -14.97 27.63 2.68
CA GLU A 143 -15.15 28.00 4.08
C GLU A 143 -14.44 29.32 4.42
N ALA A 144 -13.20 29.48 3.97
CA ALA A 144 -12.44 30.72 4.17
C ALA A 144 -13.13 31.94 3.53
N GLN A 145 -13.72 31.79 2.34
CA GLN A 145 -14.48 32.85 1.67
C GLN A 145 -15.74 33.22 2.46
N ASN A 146 -16.49 32.24 2.94
CA ASN A 146 -17.68 32.49 3.78
C ASN A 146 -17.31 33.24 5.07
N ILE A 147 -16.22 32.85 5.74
CA ILE A 147 -15.72 33.58 6.92
C ILE A 147 -15.35 35.03 6.56
N ALA A 148 -14.67 35.24 5.44
CA ALA A 148 -14.31 36.59 4.99
C ALA A 148 -15.54 37.46 4.71
N GLU A 149 -16.59 36.91 4.09
CA GLU A 149 -17.86 37.60 3.86
C GLU A 149 -18.58 37.94 5.16
N GLN A 150 -18.57 37.03 6.14
CA GLN A 150 -19.14 37.30 7.47
C GLN A 150 -18.39 38.44 8.18
N MET A 151 -17.07 38.45 8.12
CA MET A 151 -16.25 39.53 8.69
C MET A 151 -16.51 40.86 7.99
N GLN A 152 -16.70 40.84 6.67
CA GLN A 152 -17.06 42.02 5.90
C GLN A 152 -18.43 42.56 6.31
N SER A 153 -19.43 41.69 6.42
CA SER A 153 -20.78 42.05 6.86
C SER A 153 -20.78 42.61 8.29
N ALA A 154 -20.01 42.02 9.20
CA ALA A 154 -19.86 42.51 10.57
C ALA A 154 -19.22 43.91 10.60
N ARG A 155 -18.18 44.14 9.78
CA ARG A 155 -17.55 45.46 9.63
C ARG A 155 -18.54 46.50 9.15
N ASP A 156 -19.35 46.19 8.15
CA ASP A 156 -20.30 47.11 7.56
C ASP A 156 -21.44 47.46 8.55
N ARG A 157 -21.86 46.49 9.39
CA ARG A 157 -22.79 46.74 10.51
C ARG A 157 -22.20 47.70 11.53
N LEU A 158 -20.96 47.48 11.97
CA LEU A 158 -20.28 48.37 12.91
C LEU A 158 -20.16 49.79 12.35
N HIS A 159 -19.81 49.94 11.07
CA HIS A 159 -19.80 51.26 10.42
C HIS A 159 -21.17 51.94 10.42
N ALA A 160 -22.24 51.20 10.14
CA ALA A 160 -23.60 51.73 10.17
C ALA A 160 -24.01 52.15 11.60
N GLU A 161 -23.69 51.36 12.62
CA GLU A 161 -23.94 51.68 14.03
C GLU A 161 -23.16 52.94 14.47
N CYS A 162 -21.89 53.05 14.10
CA CYS A 162 -21.09 54.25 14.36
C CYS A 162 -21.67 55.49 13.69
N ALA A 163 -22.10 55.38 12.42
CA ALA A 163 -22.73 56.48 11.69
C ALA A 163 -24.05 56.91 12.36
N ALA A 164 -24.88 55.94 12.78
CA ALA A 164 -26.12 56.23 13.49
C ALA A 164 -25.88 56.89 14.86
N ALA A 165 -24.85 56.44 15.60
CA ALA A 165 -24.46 57.05 16.87
C ALA A 165 -23.97 58.50 16.69
N ALA A 166 -23.18 58.76 15.64
CA ALA A 166 -22.73 60.10 15.30
C ALA A 166 -23.91 61.04 14.95
N GLY A 167 -24.89 60.55 14.19
CA GLY A 167 -26.11 61.30 13.87
C GLY A 167 -26.93 61.66 15.11
N LYS A 168 -27.10 60.71 16.04
CA LYS A 168 -27.78 60.97 17.33
C LYS A 168 -27.05 62.03 18.16
N LYS A 169 -25.73 61.95 18.25
CA LYS A 169 -24.90 62.94 18.96
C LYS A 169 -25.07 64.34 18.36
N ALA A 170 -24.98 64.46 17.03
CA ALA A 170 -25.16 65.74 16.34
C ALA A 170 -26.57 66.33 16.57
N ALA A 171 -27.62 65.50 16.60
CA ALA A 171 -28.98 65.95 16.91
C ALA A 171 -29.10 66.50 18.34
N THR A 172 -28.52 65.80 19.33
CA THR A 172 -28.53 66.27 20.73
C THR A 172 -27.73 67.56 20.93
N GLU A 173 -26.61 67.74 20.23
CA GLU A 173 -25.82 68.96 20.29
C GLU A 173 -26.55 70.14 19.62
N ALA A 174 -27.26 69.90 18.51
CA ALA A 174 -28.07 70.91 17.85
C ALA A 174 -29.27 71.35 18.72
N GLU A 175 -29.92 70.41 19.42
CA GLU A 175 -31.01 70.71 20.36
C GLU A 175 -30.49 71.53 21.56
N ALA A 176 -29.35 71.15 22.12
CA ALA A 176 -28.70 71.90 23.20
C ALA A 176 -28.29 73.33 22.78
N ALA A 177 -27.75 73.48 21.56
CA ALA A 177 -27.40 74.80 21.02
C ALA A 177 -28.64 75.68 20.78
N THR A 178 -29.74 75.10 20.32
CA THR A 178 -31.01 75.81 20.13
C THR A 178 -31.59 76.26 21.48
N ALA A 179 -31.55 75.39 22.50
CA ALA A 179 -32.01 75.73 23.85
C ALA A 179 -31.17 76.85 24.48
N ALA A 180 -29.86 76.86 24.27
CA ALA A 180 -28.97 77.90 24.79
C ALA A 180 -29.23 79.30 24.20
N ASN A 181 -29.72 79.39 22.95
CA ASN A 181 -30.01 80.66 22.29
C ASN A 181 -31.40 81.23 22.63
N ALA A 182 -32.23 80.47 23.36
CA ALA A 182 -33.58 80.87 23.76
C ALA A 182 -33.65 81.52 25.16
N VAL A 183 -32.52 81.53 25.90
CA VAL A 183 -32.36 82.13 27.24
C VAL A 183 -31.73 83.51 27.10
#